data_AF-A0AAD2E314-F1
#
_entry.id   AF-A0AAD2E314-F1
#
_cell.length_a   1.000
_cell.length_b   1.000
_cell.length_c   1.000
_cell.angle_alpha   90.00
_cell.angle_beta   90.00
_cell.angle_gamma   90.00
#
_symmetry.space_group_name_H-M   'P 1'
#
loop_
_entity.id
_entity.type
_entity.pdbx_description
1 polymer ?
#
loop_
_entity_poly.entity_id
_entity_poly.type
_entity_poly.pdbx_seq_one_letter_code
_entity_poly.pdbx_strand_id
1 'polypeptide(L)'
;MPIKSQLDSLIREGSLEWRNLCENETYRERFPDKHFDLDTVLQAKVRPISVAPEKSFIGFFHPEGLENGDCDFLHGAMSFDNIWDEICLTDMHCSLTGDPLVYIISWNDHFFILKVEQDSYYIIDTLGERLYEGCNQAFILKFDRDTTIHQRIEPKKSDSEHITDEKKEVQEGSCKGQITINSSNVQGNSEEEPKIVCTGKESCKEYIKSFLAAIPLRELQVDLKKGLMASTPLHHRLQIEFHYTRHLQPVIESSIVEAIADIPEIQPLEVPEEL
;
A
#
# COMPACT_ATOMS: atom_id res chain seq x y z
N MET A 1 2.33 -0.36 17.57
CA MET A 1 2.26 0.87 16.73
C MET A 1 3.21 1.92 17.27
N PRO A 2 3.84 2.74 16.39
CA PRO A 2 4.72 3.80 16.84
C PRO A 2 3.93 4.86 17.61
N ILE A 3 4.53 5.42 18.66
CA ILE A 3 4.03 6.66 19.26
C ILE A 3 4.29 7.83 18.31
N LYS A 4 3.60 8.96 18.51
CA LYS A 4 3.71 10.14 17.64
C LYS A 4 5.16 10.54 17.34
N SER A 5 6.02 10.62 18.36
CA SER A 5 7.43 11.01 18.16
C SER A 5 8.24 10.01 17.34
N GLN A 6 7.89 8.72 17.40
CA GLN A 6 8.50 7.69 16.57
C GLN A 6 8.03 7.84 15.12
N LEU A 7 6.73 8.07 14.89
CA LEU A 7 6.19 8.31 13.56
C LEU A 7 6.78 9.59 12.94
N ASP A 8 6.84 10.69 13.70
CA ASP A 8 7.46 11.95 13.27
C ASP A 8 8.93 11.75 12.88
N SER A 9 9.65 10.89 13.62
CA SER A 9 11.05 10.58 13.30
C SER A 9 11.17 9.71 12.05
N LEU A 10 10.31 8.70 11.88
CA LEU A 10 10.27 7.88 10.66
C LEU A 10 10.02 8.74 9.41
N ILE A 11 9.08 9.68 9.48
CA ILE A 11 8.79 10.59 8.36
C ILE A 11 9.99 11.49 8.09
N ARG A 12 10.54 12.12 9.13
CA ARG A 12 11.69 13.03 8.98
C ARG A 12 12.91 12.33 8.37
N GLU A 13 13.21 11.12 8.84
CA GLU A 13 14.30 10.29 8.31
C GLU A 13 14.01 9.85 6.87
N GLY A 14 12.81 9.35 6.58
CA GLY A 14 12.42 8.97 5.22
C GLY A 14 12.50 10.14 4.22
N SER A 15 12.00 11.32 4.60
CA SER A 15 12.09 12.53 3.78
C SER A 15 13.53 13.05 3.62
N LEU A 16 14.43 12.78 4.56
CA LEU A 16 15.85 13.10 4.41
C LEU A 16 16.49 12.19 3.36
N GLU A 17 16.25 10.89 3.45
CA GLU A 17 16.80 9.93 2.48
C GLU A 17 16.27 10.16 1.06
N TRP A 18 14.97 10.48 0.91
CA TRP A 18 14.42 10.85 -0.39
C TRP A 18 15.12 12.10 -0.98
N ARG A 19 15.44 13.11 -0.17
CA ARG A 19 16.19 14.29 -0.63
C ARG A 19 17.61 13.92 -1.04
N ASN A 20 18.29 13.06 -0.28
CA ASN A 20 19.62 12.56 -0.64
C ASN A 20 19.60 11.84 -2.00
N LEU A 21 18.56 11.04 -2.27
CA LEU A 21 18.37 10.39 -3.57
C LEU A 21 18.13 11.41 -4.70
N CYS A 22 17.34 12.46 -4.45
CA CYS A 22 17.12 13.54 -5.42
C CYS A 22 18.38 14.34 -5.78
N GLU A 23 19.33 14.44 -4.85
CA GLU A 23 20.59 15.17 -5.05
C GLU A 23 21.64 14.34 -5.80
N ASN A 24 21.45 13.02 -5.90
CA ASN A 24 22.32 12.14 -6.66
C ASN A 24 22.21 12.41 -8.18
N GLU A 25 23.33 12.70 -8.83
CA GLU A 25 23.36 13.04 -10.26
C GLU A 25 22.80 11.93 -11.16
N THR A 26 23.14 10.67 -10.89
CA THR A 26 22.67 9.52 -11.65
C THR A 26 21.16 9.35 -11.56
N TYR A 27 20.59 9.51 -10.36
CA TYR A 27 19.15 9.41 -10.18
C TYR A 27 18.41 10.61 -10.75
N ARG A 28 18.98 11.82 -10.68
CA ARG A 28 18.39 13.03 -11.26
C ARG A 28 18.34 13.00 -12.79
N GLU A 29 19.33 12.38 -13.43
CA GLU A 29 19.30 12.16 -14.90
C GLU A 29 18.25 11.13 -15.30
N ARG A 30 18.07 10.06 -14.50
CA ARG A 30 17.09 9.00 -14.77
C ARG A 30 15.65 9.39 -14.41
N PHE A 31 15.47 10.16 -13.34
CA PHE A 31 14.17 10.60 -12.80
C PHE A 31 14.17 12.12 -12.59
N PRO A 32 14.05 12.92 -13.68
CA PRO A 32 14.07 14.39 -13.59
C PRO A 32 12.92 14.97 -12.77
N ASP A 33 11.78 14.28 -12.74
CA ASP A 33 10.58 14.60 -11.95
C ASP A 33 10.66 14.14 -10.49
N LYS A 34 11.71 13.37 -10.12
CA LYS A 34 11.94 12.79 -8.78
C LYS A 34 10.91 11.71 -8.39
N HIS A 35 10.21 11.13 -9.37
CA HIS A 35 9.35 9.97 -9.16
C HIS A 35 10.16 8.67 -9.29
N PHE A 36 10.72 8.20 -8.17
CA PHE A 36 11.52 6.98 -8.15
C PHE A 36 10.64 5.72 -8.21
N ASP A 37 10.99 4.78 -9.10
CA ASP A 37 10.45 3.43 -9.06
C ASP A 37 10.95 2.66 -7.81
N LEU A 38 10.18 1.65 -7.39
CA LEU A 38 10.50 0.86 -6.18
C LEU A 38 11.87 0.19 -6.29
N ASP A 39 12.21 -0.35 -7.46
CA ASP A 39 13.49 -1.04 -7.70
C ASP A 39 14.68 -0.11 -7.49
N THR A 40 14.59 1.15 -7.93
CA THR A 40 15.64 2.16 -7.72
C THR A 40 15.84 2.42 -6.24
N VAL A 41 14.76 2.55 -5.47
CA VAL A 41 14.84 2.76 -4.02
C VAL A 41 15.45 1.55 -3.31
N LEU A 42 15.09 0.32 -3.70
CA LEU A 42 15.69 -0.91 -3.16
C LEU A 42 17.18 -1.04 -3.51
N GLN A 43 17.56 -0.70 -4.75
CA GLN A 43 18.94 -0.75 -5.22
C GLN A 43 19.83 0.28 -4.54
N ALA A 44 19.27 1.43 -4.13
CA ALA A 44 19.99 2.44 -3.35
C ALA A 44 20.39 1.94 -1.96
N LYS A 45 19.80 0.84 -1.46
CA LYS A 45 20.14 0.19 -0.17
C LYS A 45 20.13 1.15 1.02
N VAL A 46 19.25 2.15 1.00
CA VAL A 46 19.05 3.13 2.08
C VAL A 46 18.71 2.43 3.40
N ARG A 47 17.94 1.34 3.33
CA ARG A 47 17.59 0.48 4.47
C ARG A 47 17.74 -0.99 4.08
N PRO A 48 17.99 -1.90 5.04
CA PRO A 48 18.16 -3.33 4.78
C PRO A 48 16.79 -4.02 4.55
N ILE A 49 16.13 -3.67 3.45
CA ILE A 49 14.83 -4.21 3.05
C ILE A 49 14.95 -4.86 1.66
N SER A 50 14.22 -5.95 1.45
CA SER A 50 14.10 -6.62 0.16
C SER A 50 12.65 -7.00 -0.10
N VAL A 51 12.28 -7.08 -1.38
CA VAL A 51 10.98 -7.63 -1.81
C VAL A 51 11.14 -9.12 -2.09
N ALA A 52 10.24 -9.96 -1.58
CA ALA A 52 10.24 -11.40 -1.83
C ALA A 52 9.16 -11.74 -2.87
N PRO A 53 9.54 -12.14 -4.10
CA PRO A 53 8.58 -12.39 -5.18
C PRO A 53 7.55 -13.49 -4.86
N GLU A 54 7.92 -14.50 -4.08
CA GLU A 54 7.07 -15.67 -3.78
C GLU A 54 5.84 -15.36 -2.91
N LYS A 55 5.80 -14.18 -2.29
CA LYS A 55 4.67 -13.68 -1.52
C LYS A 55 4.19 -12.32 -2.04
N SER A 56 4.69 -11.89 -3.20
CA SER A 56 4.28 -10.65 -3.83
C SER A 56 3.24 -10.95 -4.92
N PHE A 57 2.36 -9.99 -5.17
CA PHE A 57 1.24 -10.20 -6.08
C PHE A 57 1.09 -9.04 -7.05
N ILE A 58 0.70 -9.36 -8.28
CA ILE A 58 0.23 -8.39 -9.27
C ILE A 58 -1.21 -8.78 -9.58
N GLY A 59 -2.12 -7.83 -9.48
CA GLY A 59 -3.51 -8.09 -9.79
C GLY A 59 -4.23 -6.85 -10.27
N PHE A 60 -5.51 -7.03 -10.56
CA PHE A 60 -6.29 -6.03 -11.26
C PHE A 60 -7.62 -5.78 -10.56
N PHE A 61 -8.02 -4.52 -10.50
CA PHE A 61 -9.39 -4.16 -10.17
C PHE A 61 -10.33 -4.49 -11.34
N HIS A 62 -11.51 -4.95 -10.99
CA HIS A 62 -12.59 -5.24 -11.93
C HIS A 62 -13.71 -4.23 -11.66
N PRO A 63 -13.82 -3.15 -12.47
CA PRO A 63 -14.85 -2.14 -12.26
C PRO A 63 -16.24 -2.74 -12.47
N GLU A 64 -17.18 -2.42 -11.58
CA GLU A 64 -18.57 -2.86 -11.72
C GLU A 64 -19.18 -2.32 -13.03
N GLY A 65 -19.89 -3.18 -13.78
CA GLY A 65 -20.54 -2.81 -15.04
C GLY A 65 -19.65 -2.86 -16.29
N LEU A 66 -18.43 -3.39 -16.19
CA LEU A 66 -17.55 -3.70 -17.33
C LEU A 66 -17.60 -5.17 -17.78
N GLU A 67 -18.62 -5.91 -17.36
CA GLU A 67 -18.76 -7.36 -17.58
C GLU A 67 -19.01 -7.77 -19.04
N ASN A 68 -19.22 -6.81 -19.96
CA ASN A 68 -19.55 -7.04 -21.37
C ASN A 68 -18.31 -7.25 -22.27
N GLY A 69 -17.28 -7.97 -21.78
CA GLY A 69 -16.08 -8.32 -22.56
C GLY A 69 -15.01 -7.21 -22.66
N ASP A 70 -15.28 -6.03 -22.13
CA ASP A 70 -14.32 -4.90 -22.14
C ASP A 70 -13.04 -5.19 -21.34
N CYS A 71 -13.07 -6.18 -20.44
CA CYS A 71 -11.95 -6.65 -19.63
C CYS A 71 -11.45 -8.07 -20.01
N ASP A 72 -11.76 -8.59 -21.20
CA ASP A 72 -11.36 -9.95 -21.59
C ASP A 72 -9.83 -10.17 -21.59
N PHE A 73 -9.04 -9.10 -21.74
CA PHE A 73 -7.58 -9.15 -21.62
C PHE A 73 -7.08 -9.48 -20.21
N LEU A 74 -7.95 -9.38 -19.18
CA LEU A 74 -7.66 -9.80 -17.81
C LEU A 74 -8.02 -11.27 -17.55
N HIS A 75 -8.46 -12.01 -18.57
CA HIS A 75 -8.80 -13.41 -18.39
C HIS A 75 -7.61 -14.22 -17.85
N GLY A 76 -7.79 -14.83 -16.68
CA GLY A 76 -6.75 -15.60 -15.97
C GLY A 76 -5.79 -14.75 -15.13
N ALA A 77 -5.91 -13.42 -15.16
CA ALA A 77 -5.16 -12.54 -14.27
C ALA A 77 -5.76 -12.55 -12.86
N MET A 78 -4.90 -12.33 -11.86
CA MET A 78 -5.32 -12.27 -10.46
C MET A 78 -6.15 -11.00 -10.21
N SER A 79 -7.31 -11.12 -9.57
CA SER A 79 -8.07 -9.94 -9.15
C SER A 79 -7.56 -9.38 -7.83
N PHE A 80 -7.85 -8.11 -7.53
CA PHE A 80 -7.64 -7.54 -6.19
C PHE A 80 -8.27 -8.40 -5.08
N ASP A 81 -9.47 -8.92 -5.32
CA ASP A 81 -10.16 -9.79 -4.37
C ASP A 81 -9.38 -11.10 -4.14
N ASN A 82 -8.82 -11.71 -5.19
CA ASN A 82 -8.00 -12.92 -5.05
C ASN A 82 -6.70 -12.64 -4.30
N ILE A 83 -6.05 -11.48 -4.52
CA ILE A 83 -4.86 -11.09 -3.75
C ILE A 83 -5.21 -11.03 -2.28
N TRP A 84 -6.34 -10.40 -1.95
CA TRP A 84 -6.77 -10.27 -0.57
C TRP A 84 -7.02 -11.63 0.08
N ASP A 85 -7.65 -12.57 -0.64
CA ASP A 85 -7.90 -13.92 -0.15
C ASP A 85 -6.57 -14.65 0.16
N GLU A 86 -5.56 -14.53 -0.71
CA GLU A 86 -4.21 -15.09 -0.48
C GLU A 86 -3.49 -14.45 0.74
N ILE A 87 -3.65 -13.14 0.93
CA ILE A 87 -3.12 -12.44 2.11
C ILE A 87 -3.78 -12.98 3.38
N CYS A 88 -5.10 -13.15 3.39
CA CYS A 88 -5.83 -13.70 4.53
C CYS A 88 -5.41 -15.14 4.83
N LEU A 89 -5.22 -15.98 3.81
CA LEU A 89 -4.69 -17.34 3.98
C LEU A 89 -3.28 -17.31 4.59
N THR A 90 -2.43 -16.42 4.09
CA THR A 90 -1.06 -16.26 4.60
C THR A 90 -1.03 -15.76 6.04
N ASP A 91 -1.91 -14.81 6.41
CA ASP A 91 -2.07 -14.31 7.78
C ASP A 91 -2.42 -15.46 8.74
N MET A 92 -3.37 -16.33 8.35
CA MET A 92 -3.72 -17.51 9.16
C MET A 92 -2.52 -18.44 9.37
N HIS A 93 -1.71 -18.68 8.34
CA HIS A 93 -0.53 -19.55 8.44
C HIS A 93 0.65 -18.91 9.20
N CYS A 94 0.86 -17.60 9.04
CA CYS A 94 1.96 -16.86 9.68
C CYS A 94 1.67 -16.45 11.13
N SER A 95 0.40 -16.47 11.57
CA SER A 95 0.02 -16.22 12.97
C SER A 95 0.80 -17.07 13.99
N LEU A 96 1.31 -18.24 13.57
CA LEU A 96 2.15 -19.13 14.38
C LEU A 96 3.55 -18.56 14.69
N THR A 97 4.09 -17.72 13.80
CA THR A 97 5.40 -17.07 13.97
C THR A 97 5.34 -15.72 14.67
N GLY A 98 4.15 -15.10 14.73
CA GLY A 98 3.95 -13.77 15.33
C GLY A 98 4.52 -12.61 14.52
N ASP A 99 5.16 -12.87 13.37
CA ASP A 99 5.72 -11.85 12.51
C ASP A 99 4.64 -11.21 11.62
N PRO A 100 4.52 -9.87 11.60
CA PRO A 100 3.56 -9.18 10.75
C PRO A 100 3.94 -9.31 9.27
N LEU A 101 2.94 -9.41 8.39
CA LEU A 101 3.17 -9.27 6.95
C LEU A 101 3.20 -7.80 6.58
N VAL A 102 4.20 -7.35 5.85
CA VAL A 102 4.34 -5.95 5.44
C VAL A 102 4.49 -5.88 3.92
N TYR A 103 3.54 -5.23 3.27
CA TYR A 103 3.50 -5.02 1.83
C TYR A 103 3.69 -3.54 1.51
N ILE A 104 4.53 -3.25 0.52
CA ILE A 104 4.51 -1.97 -0.20
C ILE A 104 3.48 -2.15 -1.32
N ILE A 105 2.44 -1.32 -1.34
CA ILE A 105 1.41 -1.36 -2.38
C ILE A 105 1.70 -0.26 -3.39
N SER A 106 1.72 -0.62 -4.67
CA SER A 106 1.75 0.33 -5.80
C SER A 106 0.37 0.38 -6.45
N TRP A 107 -0.21 1.58 -6.50
CA TRP A 107 -1.50 1.81 -7.14
C TRP A 107 -1.55 3.20 -7.77
N ASN A 108 -1.73 3.27 -9.10
CA ASN A 108 -1.91 4.53 -9.84
C ASN A 108 -0.87 5.61 -9.48
N ASP A 109 0.41 5.27 -9.63
CA ASP A 109 1.58 6.12 -9.31
C ASP A 109 1.72 6.53 -7.84
N HIS A 110 1.01 5.85 -6.93
CA HIS A 110 1.08 6.08 -5.50
C HIS A 110 1.55 4.83 -4.76
N PHE A 111 2.41 5.04 -3.76
CA PHE A 111 2.88 3.98 -2.86
C PHE A 111 2.38 4.19 -1.44
N PHE A 112 1.86 3.12 -0.83
CA PHE A 112 1.50 3.09 0.58
C PHE A 112 1.81 1.71 1.18
N ILE A 113 1.86 1.63 2.51
CA ILE A 113 2.19 0.38 3.20
C ILE A 113 0.92 -0.27 3.74
N LEU A 114 0.75 -1.56 3.48
CA LEU A 114 -0.18 -2.43 4.19
C LEU A 114 0.59 -3.30 5.17
N LYS A 115 0.25 -3.20 6.45
CA LYS A 115 0.76 -4.08 7.49
C LYS A 115 -0.38 -4.94 8.05
N VAL A 116 -0.17 -6.25 8.03
CA VAL A 116 -1.15 -7.27 8.39
C VAL A 116 -0.70 -7.91 9.70
N GLU A 117 -1.50 -7.75 10.75
CA GLU A 117 -1.38 -8.47 12.02
C GLU A 117 -2.63 -9.33 12.27
N GLN A 118 -2.51 -10.29 13.19
CA GLN A 118 -3.57 -11.23 13.55
C GLN A 118 -4.91 -10.54 13.87
N ASP A 119 -4.88 -9.47 14.66
CA ASP A 119 -6.09 -8.78 15.13
C ASP A 119 -6.37 -7.45 14.42
N SER A 120 -5.46 -6.97 13.55
CA SER A 120 -5.57 -5.65 12.95
C SER A 120 -4.79 -5.51 11.66
N TYR A 121 -5.35 -4.78 10.71
CA TYR A 121 -4.65 -4.33 9.51
C TYR A 121 -4.36 -2.84 9.61
N TYR A 122 -3.26 -2.41 9.01
CA TYR A 122 -2.84 -1.01 9.04
C TYR A 122 -2.51 -0.53 7.63
N ILE A 123 -3.05 0.64 7.27
CA ILE A 123 -2.58 1.40 6.12
C ILE A 123 -1.75 2.56 6.64
N ILE A 124 -0.48 2.59 6.22
CA ILE A 124 0.44 3.69 6.47
C ILE A 124 0.65 4.37 5.13
N ASP A 125 0.10 5.57 5.01
CA ASP A 125 0.26 6.40 3.84
C ASP A 125 0.96 7.68 4.27
N THR A 126 2.08 7.98 3.62
CA THR A 126 2.82 9.21 3.87
C THR A 126 2.34 10.36 3.01
N LEU A 127 1.30 10.20 2.18
CA LEU A 127 0.73 11.22 1.30
C LEU A 127 1.75 11.96 0.42
N GLY A 128 2.98 11.44 0.26
CA GLY A 128 4.03 11.94 -0.65
C GLY A 128 4.15 13.47 -0.75
N GLU A 129 4.18 13.97 -1.98
CA GLU A 129 4.16 15.40 -2.32
C GLU A 129 2.97 16.18 -1.72
N ARG A 130 1.86 15.52 -1.36
CA ARG A 130 0.74 16.20 -0.69
C ARG A 130 1.11 16.64 0.72
N LEU A 131 2.14 16.04 1.35
CA LEU A 131 2.74 16.61 2.56
C LEU A 131 3.43 17.96 2.30
N TYR A 132 3.94 18.14 1.08
CA TYR A 132 4.60 19.36 0.64
C TYR A 132 3.59 20.41 0.11
N GLU A 133 2.46 19.98 -0.47
CA GLU A 133 1.40 20.86 -1.01
C GLU A 133 0.31 21.26 0.00
N GLY A 134 0.58 21.12 1.31
CA GLY A 134 -0.26 21.69 2.37
C GLY A 134 -0.90 20.69 3.34
N CYS A 135 -0.66 19.38 3.20
CA CYS A 135 -0.95 18.42 4.25
C CYS A 135 0.21 18.39 5.26
N ASN A 136 0.01 18.82 6.50
CA ASN A 136 1.07 18.81 7.51
C ASN A 136 0.99 17.60 8.44
N GLN A 137 0.31 16.53 8.04
CA GLN A 137 0.01 15.37 8.88
C GLN A 137 0.15 14.08 8.06
N ALA A 138 0.94 13.15 8.57
CA ALA A 138 0.86 11.75 8.15
C ALA A 138 -0.14 11.03 9.06
N PHE A 139 -0.74 9.96 8.53
CA PHE A 139 -1.70 9.16 9.28
C PHE A 139 -1.37 7.68 9.18
N ILE A 140 -1.85 6.94 10.18
CA ILE A 140 -1.93 5.50 10.12
C ILE A 140 -3.38 5.12 10.40
N LEU A 141 -3.99 4.42 9.45
CA LEU A 141 -5.32 3.86 9.63
C LEU A 141 -5.17 2.47 10.23
N LYS A 142 -5.84 2.22 11.35
CA LYS A 142 -5.93 0.90 11.98
C LYS A 142 -7.34 0.36 11.74
N PHE A 143 -7.41 -0.84 11.22
CA PHE A 143 -8.64 -1.61 11.02
C PHE A 143 -8.59 -2.82 11.94
N ASP A 144 -9.43 -2.83 12.97
CA ASP A 144 -9.52 -3.89 13.98
C ASP A 144 -10.96 -4.40 14.11
N ARG A 145 -11.21 -5.26 15.09
CA ARG A 145 -12.52 -5.89 15.32
C ARG A 145 -13.66 -4.89 15.53
N ASP A 146 -13.36 -3.69 16.03
CA ASP A 146 -14.34 -2.66 16.36
C ASP A 146 -14.52 -1.64 15.22
N THR A 147 -13.76 -1.79 14.14
CA THR A 147 -13.84 -0.91 12.98
C THR A 147 -15.15 -1.12 12.22
N THR A 148 -15.80 -0.03 11.83
CA THR A 148 -17.01 -0.05 10.99
C THR A 148 -16.87 0.97 9.85
N ILE A 149 -17.35 0.61 8.66
CA ILE A 149 -17.52 1.54 7.54
C ILE A 149 -19.01 1.70 7.28
N HIS A 150 -19.46 2.94 7.24
CA HIS A 150 -20.85 3.29 6.97
C HIS A 150 -20.98 3.85 5.56
N GLN A 151 -22.09 3.50 4.91
CA GLN A 151 -22.45 4.11 3.64
C GLN A 151 -22.86 5.56 3.90
N ARG A 152 -22.21 6.49 3.20
CA ARG A 152 -22.66 7.88 3.21
C ARG A 152 -23.99 7.98 2.46
N ILE A 153 -25.06 8.29 3.18
CA ILE A 153 -26.33 8.66 2.56
C ILE A 153 -26.15 10.10 2.06
N GLU A 154 -26.10 10.30 0.75
CA GLU A 154 -26.19 11.65 0.21
C GLU A 154 -27.63 12.15 0.37
N PRO A 155 -27.85 13.38 0.88
CA PRO A 155 -29.19 13.93 0.98
C PRO A 155 -29.77 14.02 -0.44
N LYS A 156 -30.94 13.40 -0.66
CA LYS A 156 -31.68 13.48 -1.93
C LYS A 156 -31.78 14.95 -2.33
N LYS A 157 -31.20 15.34 -3.46
CA LYS A 157 -31.54 16.61 -4.11
C LYS A 157 -33.03 16.49 -4.45
N SER A 158 -33.85 17.32 -3.82
CA SER A 158 -35.25 17.45 -4.19
C SER A 158 -35.32 17.92 -5.64
N ASP A 159 -35.90 17.11 -6.50
CA ASP A 159 -36.30 17.53 -7.84
C ASP A 159 -37.33 18.66 -7.70
N SER A 160 -36.86 19.90 -7.82
CA SER A 160 -37.69 21.01 -8.26
C SER A 160 -37.05 21.57 -9.52
N GLU A 161 -37.53 21.10 -10.66
CA GLU A 161 -37.40 21.84 -11.91
C GLU A 161 -37.99 23.24 -11.70
N HIS A 162 -37.15 24.27 -11.85
CA HIS A 162 -37.59 25.50 -12.50
C HIS A 162 -36.40 26.18 -13.17
N ILE A 163 -36.55 26.32 -14.48
CA ILE A 163 -35.71 27.03 -15.43
C ILE A 163 -35.59 28.50 -15.02
N THR A 164 -34.38 29.05 -15.03
CA THR A 164 -34.04 30.31 -15.72
C THR A 164 -32.52 30.46 -15.84
N ASP A 165 -32.09 30.79 -17.05
CA ASP A 165 -30.74 31.22 -17.42
C ASP A 165 -30.18 32.32 -16.51
N GLU A 166 -28.90 32.20 -16.14
CA GLU A 166 -27.92 33.29 -16.31
C GLU A 166 -26.49 32.80 -16.01
N LYS A 167 -25.56 33.20 -16.89
CA LYS A 167 -24.12 32.93 -16.84
C LYS A 167 -23.50 33.40 -15.52
N LYS A 168 -22.58 32.60 -14.95
CA LYS A 168 -21.42 33.12 -14.20
C LYS A 168 -20.33 32.05 -14.02
N GLU A 169 -19.22 32.35 -14.70
CA GLU A 169 -17.80 32.12 -14.41
C GLU A 169 -17.38 31.00 -13.46
N VAL A 170 -16.47 30.17 -13.99
CA VAL A 170 -15.58 29.25 -13.28
C VAL A 170 -14.69 30.03 -12.32
N GLN A 171 -14.74 29.69 -11.03
CA GLN A 171 -13.69 30.02 -10.08
C GLN A 171 -13.30 28.76 -9.30
N GLU A 172 -12.02 28.41 -9.43
CA GLU A 172 -11.28 27.49 -8.57
C GLU A 172 -11.46 27.85 -7.09
N GLY A 173 -11.58 26.84 -6.23
CA GLY A 173 -11.76 27.08 -4.80
C GLY A 173 -11.67 25.82 -3.96
N SER A 174 -10.44 25.37 -3.70
CA SER A 174 -9.94 24.78 -2.45
C SER A 174 -10.99 24.14 -1.52
N CYS A 175 -11.13 22.81 -1.56
CA CYS A 175 -11.85 22.06 -0.54
C CYS A 175 -10.87 21.64 0.58
N LYS A 176 -10.65 22.53 1.55
CA LYS A 176 -10.12 22.15 2.87
C LYS A 176 -11.12 21.21 3.55
N GLY A 177 -10.82 19.92 3.59
CA GLY A 177 -11.57 18.92 4.35
C GLY A 177 -11.40 19.14 5.85
N GLN A 178 -12.29 19.93 6.44
CA GLN A 178 -12.43 20.05 7.89
C GLN A 178 -13.31 18.89 8.39
N ILE A 179 -12.70 17.88 9.00
CA ILE A 179 -13.42 16.82 9.73
C ILE A 179 -13.88 17.44 11.05
N THR A 180 -15.16 17.79 11.12
CA THR A 180 -15.82 18.27 12.35
C THR A 180 -16.30 17.06 13.15
N ILE A 181 -15.64 16.78 14.27
CA ILE A 181 -16.14 15.89 15.32
C ILE A 181 -17.05 16.74 16.22
N ASN A 182 -18.37 16.50 16.17
CA ASN A 182 -19.30 17.07 17.14
C ASN A 182 -19.90 15.96 18.00
N SER A 183 -19.61 16.02 19.30
CA SER A 183 -20.37 15.30 20.32
C SER A 183 -21.52 16.15 20.84
N SER A 184 -22.64 15.48 21.11
CA SER A 184 -23.81 15.85 21.92
C SER A 184 -24.73 16.98 21.42
N ASN A 185 -25.95 16.63 20.96
CA ASN A 185 -27.16 16.65 21.78
C ASN A 185 -28.41 16.20 21.00
N VAL A 186 -29.27 15.49 21.72
CA VAL A 186 -30.53 14.85 21.32
C VAL A 186 -31.57 15.85 20.81
N GLN A 187 -32.19 15.58 19.64
CA GLN A 187 -33.65 15.69 19.45
C GLN A 187 -34.04 15.01 18.12
N GLY A 188 -35.01 14.10 18.20
CA GLY A 188 -35.40 13.20 17.12
C GLY A 188 -35.81 13.88 15.81
N ASN A 189 -35.20 13.42 14.74
CA ASN A 189 -35.84 13.16 13.46
C ASN A 189 -35.43 11.73 13.08
N SER A 190 -36.30 10.96 12.43
CA SER A 190 -35.96 9.63 11.94
C SER A 190 -34.94 9.77 10.81
N GLU A 191 -33.69 9.96 11.17
CA GLU A 191 -32.53 9.84 10.31
C GLU A 191 -32.48 8.37 9.89
N GLU A 192 -32.58 8.10 8.58
CA GLU A 192 -32.25 6.78 8.05
C GLU A 192 -30.84 6.44 8.54
N GLU A 193 -30.74 5.54 9.52
CA GLU A 193 -29.44 5.22 10.13
C GLU A 193 -28.46 4.80 9.03
N PRO A 194 -27.23 5.35 9.02
CA PRO A 194 -26.29 5.10 7.95
C PRO A 194 -25.93 3.62 7.92
N LYS A 195 -26.33 2.95 6.83
CA LYS A 195 -26.17 1.50 6.64
C LYS A 195 -24.72 1.09 6.81
N ILE A 196 -24.47 0.15 7.71
CA ILE A 196 -23.14 -0.46 7.88
C ILE A 196 -22.82 -1.27 6.61
N VAL A 197 -21.70 -0.94 5.96
CA VAL A 197 -21.20 -1.60 4.75
C VAL A 197 -20.33 -2.79 5.11
N CYS A 198 -19.39 -2.59 6.03
CA CYS A 198 -18.52 -3.64 6.54
C CYS A 198 -18.05 -3.34 7.97
N THR A 199 -17.54 -4.38 8.63
CA THR A 199 -17.04 -4.32 10.01
C THR A 199 -15.79 -5.18 10.17
N GLY A 200 -15.00 -4.89 11.19
CA GLY A 200 -13.81 -5.67 11.56
C GLY A 200 -12.58 -5.27 10.75
N LYS A 201 -11.49 -6.03 10.92
CA LYS A 201 -10.22 -5.76 10.23
C LYS A 201 -10.33 -5.82 8.70
N GLU A 202 -11.26 -6.64 8.20
CA GLU A 202 -11.58 -6.76 6.76
C GLU A 202 -12.15 -5.48 6.16
N SER A 203 -12.58 -4.51 6.97
CA SER A 203 -12.89 -3.16 6.49
C SER A 203 -11.71 -2.47 5.80
N CYS A 204 -10.48 -2.92 6.03
CA CYS A 204 -9.31 -2.46 5.27
C CYS A 204 -9.43 -2.77 3.77
N LYS A 205 -9.95 -3.97 3.41
CA LYS A 205 -10.19 -4.37 2.02
C LYS A 205 -11.13 -3.38 1.34
N GLU A 206 -12.25 -3.12 2.03
CA GLU A 206 -13.30 -2.22 1.56
C GLU A 206 -12.80 -0.78 1.45
N TYR A 207 -11.96 -0.33 2.38
CA TYR A 207 -11.34 0.99 2.30
C TYR A 207 -10.46 1.13 1.04
N ILE A 208 -9.62 0.15 0.72
CA ILE A 208 -8.80 0.21 -0.50
C ILE A 208 -9.69 0.22 -1.74
N LYS A 209 -10.66 -0.71 -1.81
CA LYS A 209 -11.52 -0.89 -2.99
C LYS A 209 -12.49 0.28 -3.21
N SER A 210 -13.16 0.72 -2.16
CA SER A 210 -14.29 1.66 -2.24
C SER A 210 -13.94 3.09 -1.86
N PHE A 211 -12.72 3.35 -1.38
CA PHE A 211 -12.23 4.72 -1.14
C PHE A 211 -10.98 5.04 -1.97
N LEU A 212 -9.88 4.28 -1.84
CA LEU A 212 -8.63 4.59 -2.55
C LEU A 212 -8.74 4.38 -4.07
N ALA A 213 -9.36 3.29 -4.51
CA ALA A 213 -9.52 2.98 -5.93
C ALA A 213 -10.79 3.60 -6.55
N ALA A 214 -11.76 4.03 -5.75
CA ALA A 214 -13.09 4.40 -6.25
C ALA A 214 -13.11 5.54 -7.25
N ILE A 215 -12.33 6.62 -7.02
CA ILE A 215 -12.28 7.76 -7.94
C ILE A 215 -11.61 7.36 -9.27
N PRO A 216 -10.36 6.82 -9.28
CA PRO A 216 -9.71 6.40 -10.52
C PRO A 216 -10.53 5.41 -11.34
N LEU A 217 -11.20 4.45 -10.68
CA LEU A 217 -12.01 3.45 -11.37
C LEU A 217 -13.29 4.05 -11.96
N ARG A 218 -13.95 4.98 -11.26
CA ARG A 218 -15.14 5.68 -11.78
C ARG A 218 -14.80 6.57 -12.97
N GLU A 219 -13.69 7.29 -12.91
CA GLU A 219 -13.20 8.10 -14.03
C GLU A 219 -12.91 7.21 -15.24
N LEU A 220 -12.25 6.08 -15.03
CA LEU A 220 -11.99 5.11 -16.06
C LEU A 220 -13.29 4.57 -16.71
N GLN A 221 -14.30 4.23 -15.90
CA GLN A 221 -15.61 3.80 -16.41
C GLN A 221 -16.28 4.89 -17.27
N VAL A 222 -16.19 6.15 -16.87
CA VAL A 222 -16.76 7.28 -17.64
C VAL A 222 -16.02 7.43 -18.97
N ASP A 223 -14.70 7.37 -18.97
CA ASP A 223 -13.90 7.50 -20.18
C ASP A 223 -14.15 6.35 -21.17
N LEU A 224 -14.30 5.12 -20.67
CA LEU A 224 -14.66 3.94 -21.47
C LEU A 224 -16.02 4.12 -22.13
N LYS A 225 -17.04 4.55 -21.37
CA LYS A 225 -18.39 4.82 -21.90
C LYS A 225 -18.39 5.91 -22.98
N LYS A 226 -17.46 6.86 -22.91
CA LYS A 226 -17.30 7.92 -23.90
C LYS A 226 -16.38 7.52 -25.08
N GLY A 227 -15.75 6.36 -25.03
CA GLY A 227 -14.82 5.89 -26.07
C GLY A 227 -13.50 6.67 -26.13
N LEU A 228 -13.06 7.31 -25.03
CA LEU A 228 -11.88 8.19 -25.01
C LEU A 228 -10.52 7.47 -24.85
N MET A 229 -10.47 6.13 -24.86
CA MET A 229 -9.24 5.37 -24.64
C MET A 229 -8.37 5.26 -25.90
N ALA A 230 -7.62 6.31 -26.24
CA ALA A 230 -6.74 6.31 -27.42
C ALA A 230 -5.24 6.13 -27.11
N SER A 231 -4.77 6.27 -25.86
CA SER A 231 -3.32 6.36 -25.59
C SER A 231 -2.75 5.43 -24.51
N THR A 232 -3.51 4.98 -23.51
CA THR A 232 -2.97 4.14 -22.41
C THR A 232 -3.64 2.77 -22.39
N PRO A 233 -2.89 1.65 -22.32
CA PRO A 233 -3.46 0.33 -22.17
C PRO A 233 -4.30 0.23 -20.89
N LEU A 234 -5.51 -0.34 -21.00
CA LEU A 234 -6.47 -0.41 -19.90
C LEU A 234 -5.91 -1.13 -18.66
N HIS A 235 -5.06 -2.15 -18.87
CA HIS A 235 -4.44 -2.90 -17.78
C HIS A 235 -3.60 -2.02 -16.85
N HIS A 236 -2.89 -1.01 -17.35
CA HIS A 236 -2.11 -0.10 -16.50
C HIS A 236 -2.98 0.70 -15.53
N ARG A 237 -4.22 1.05 -15.91
CA ARG A 237 -5.15 1.80 -15.05
C ARG A 237 -5.89 0.91 -14.03
N LEU A 238 -5.79 -0.40 -14.17
CA LEU A 238 -6.45 -1.39 -13.31
C LEU A 238 -5.47 -2.16 -12.42
N GLN A 239 -4.18 -2.13 -12.74
CA GLN A 239 -3.13 -2.88 -12.06
C GLN A 239 -2.82 -2.32 -10.67
N ILE A 240 -2.83 -3.20 -9.67
CA ILE A 240 -2.36 -2.96 -8.32
C ILE A 240 -1.34 -4.03 -7.95
N GLU A 241 -0.24 -3.60 -7.34
CA GLU A 241 0.87 -4.48 -6.98
C GLU A 241 1.09 -4.48 -5.47
N PHE A 242 1.30 -5.68 -4.92
CA PHE A 242 1.58 -5.92 -3.51
C PHE A 242 2.97 -6.51 -3.39
N HIS A 243 3.94 -5.71 -2.97
CA HIS A 243 5.33 -6.12 -2.81
C HIS A 243 5.59 -6.53 -1.38
N TYR A 244 5.63 -7.84 -1.11
CA TYR A 244 5.91 -8.35 0.24
C TYR A 244 7.36 -8.07 0.61
N THR A 245 7.55 -7.46 1.78
CA THR A 245 8.87 -7.02 2.24
C THR A 245 9.44 -7.94 3.30
N ARG A 246 10.77 -8.09 3.28
CA ARG A 246 11.56 -8.76 4.31
C ARG A 246 12.67 -7.85 4.77
N HIS A 247 12.95 -7.91 6.07
CA HIS A 247 14.15 -7.31 6.61
C HIS A 247 15.35 -8.20 6.29
N LEU A 248 16.36 -7.63 5.64
CA LEU A 248 17.65 -8.29 5.44
C LEU A 248 18.40 -8.25 6.77
N GLN A 249 18.56 -9.39 7.44
CA GLN A 249 19.50 -9.45 8.55
C GLN A 249 20.93 -9.28 8.01
N PRO A 250 21.78 -8.46 8.64
CA PRO A 250 23.18 -8.41 8.26
C PRO A 250 23.77 -9.81 8.45
N VAL A 251 24.35 -10.36 7.38
CA VAL A 251 25.12 -11.60 7.46
C VAL A 251 26.32 -11.30 8.36
N ILE A 252 26.32 -11.84 9.57
CA ILE A 252 27.53 -11.90 10.37
C ILE A 252 28.42 -12.89 9.65
N GLU A 253 29.42 -12.40 8.91
CA GLU A 253 30.53 -13.23 8.43
C GLU A 253 31.28 -13.75 9.66
N SER A 254 30.82 -14.88 10.19
CA SER A 254 31.55 -15.65 11.18
C SER A 254 32.81 -16.18 10.50
N SER A 255 33.94 -15.57 10.86
CA SER A 255 35.30 -15.90 10.43
C SER A 255 35.54 -17.42 10.35
N ILE A 256 35.66 -17.94 9.12
CA ILE A 256 36.22 -19.29 8.87
C ILE A 256 37.75 -19.14 8.89
N VAL A 257 38.33 -18.82 10.05
CA VAL A 257 39.79 -18.84 10.26
C VAL A 257 40.10 -19.34 11.66
N GLU A 258 39.61 -20.52 12.02
CA GLU A 258 40.09 -21.24 13.22
C GLU A 258 39.82 -22.75 13.08
N ALA A 259 40.37 -23.36 12.03
CA ALA A 259 40.35 -24.83 11.85
C ALA A 259 41.52 -25.37 11.00
N ILE A 260 42.70 -24.75 11.04
CA ILE A 260 43.93 -25.30 10.43
C ILE A 260 45.09 -25.33 11.44
N ALA A 261 44.78 -25.42 12.74
CA ALA A 261 45.78 -25.56 13.80
C ALA A 261 45.44 -26.78 14.67
N ASP A 262 45.38 -27.96 14.07
CA ASP A 262 45.60 -29.21 14.79
C ASP A 262 45.90 -30.33 13.79
N ILE A 263 47.17 -30.43 13.40
CA ILE A 263 47.74 -31.65 12.82
C ILE A 263 48.69 -32.20 13.89
N PRO A 264 48.39 -33.34 14.53
CA PRO A 264 49.34 -33.99 15.42
C PRO A 264 50.48 -34.63 14.62
N GLU A 265 51.72 -34.36 15.04
CA GLU A 265 52.94 -35.04 14.59
C GLU A 265 52.81 -36.57 14.70
N ILE A 266 53.05 -37.26 13.58
CA ILE A 266 53.17 -38.72 13.53
C ILE A 266 54.58 -39.10 14.00
N GLN A 267 54.70 -39.79 15.13
CA GLN A 267 55.95 -40.42 15.57
C GLN A 267 56.22 -41.72 14.77
N PRO A 268 57.50 -42.09 14.53
CA PRO A 268 57.84 -43.25 13.70
C PRO A 268 57.57 -44.58 14.44
N LEU A 269 56.99 -45.54 13.73
CA LEU A 269 56.74 -46.89 14.20
C LEU A 269 58.07 -47.66 14.36
N GLU A 270 58.37 -48.14 15.57
CA GLU A 270 59.39 -49.17 15.80
C GLU A 270 58.89 -50.53 15.30
N VAL A 271 59.72 -51.22 14.51
CA VAL A 271 59.48 -52.58 13.99
C VAL A 271 60.00 -53.60 15.01
N PRO A 272 59.19 -54.56 15.48
CA PRO A 272 59.73 -55.71 16.20
C PRO A 272 60.19 -56.80 15.23
N GLU A 273 61.39 -57.30 15.48
CA GLU A 273 62.02 -58.47 14.84
C GLU A 273 61.25 -59.78 15.07
N GLU A 274 61.29 -60.61 14.02
CA GLU A 274 61.27 -62.10 13.97
C GLU A 274 60.03 -62.88 14.43
N LEU A 275 59.36 -63.54 13.47
CA LEU A 275 59.62 -64.94 13.07
C LEU A 275 58.99 -65.27 11.71
#